data_AF-A0AAD7S681-F1
#
_entry.id   AF-A0AAD7S681-F1
#
_cell.length_a   1.000
_cell.length_b   1.000
_cell.length_c   1.000
_cell.angle_alpha   90.00
_cell.angle_beta   90.00
_cell.angle_gamma   90.00
#
_symmetry.space_group_name_H-M   'P 1'
#
loop_
_entity.id
_entity.type
_entity.pdbx_description
1 polymer ?
#
loop_
_entity_poly.entity_id
_entity_poly.type
_entity_poly.pdbx_seq_one_letter_code
_entity_poly.pdbx_strand_id
1 'polypeptide(L)'
;MRKSEVLAAEAVACLNSALCRLKMIWEEIGIPEDQRLQRTDVVKKHIKGLLDMMISEEESLHKRVMSSIETCRSELETLCHELQLPPFEEEEPSTMLQLEKDIRTRLEVLMKQKSQRMQELKALRERDQDLCDILCVDPFRLEPRAHAVPSLQQLHEFRQHIASLSAEKERRCREFVGIKRQIILCMEDLDQLPDTSFERDVVCEDEEAFCLSDDNIASLRLLLGQLEERRAENVDRCHGYRRRIQELWERLQVCVEERSALTEHMSLSKRRNMEALRVEVGRLEELEVGRIRDVVGGVRAEMAWYWDRCFLSPEQQQGFLPYHSDDFTEELLAVHGAELTRLKQHYEAHRELFDGVQRWEDGWRLFLELEKKATDPSRFTNRGGNLLKEEKQRTDLLKSLPKLEKKLKGQMEVWEQEQGRDFLVRGQHFLQFVEEQWERHRTEKEREKLERHLKKSRQMEEDMLYGTAVRTPSKRRQPGITTPGKTRKLTGACSSSNTASNATLRSTCRALCPLLSASKALSARTPSRPARPPRPGLLERNKENLAHLSGTGVGGTPRSPSTPQRNVSIHSVASTYSEFARELSKVSVCKTGVLNSTATQP
;
A
#
# COMPACT_ATOMS: atom_id res chain seq x y z
N MET A 1 -49.00 60.88 -75.45
CA MET A 1 -48.51 61.75 -74.36
C MET A 1 -48.57 60.98 -73.05
N ARG A 2 -47.60 61.21 -72.17
CA ARG A 2 -47.64 60.78 -70.76
C ARG A 2 -48.67 61.63 -70.00
N LYS A 3 -49.25 61.10 -68.91
CA LYS A 3 -50.28 61.83 -68.13
C LYS A 3 -49.76 63.16 -67.57
N SER A 4 -48.48 63.23 -67.22
CA SER A 4 -47.79 64.46 -66.77
C SER A 4 -47.69 65.53 -67.86
N GLU A 5 -47.46 65.15 -69.12
CA GLU A 5 -47.41 66.08 -70.26
C GLU A 5 -48.77 66.74 -70.51
N VAL A 6 -49.86 65.97 -70.35
CA VAL A 6 -51.24 66.47 -70.48
C VAL A 6 -51.57 67.44 -69.34
N LEU A 7 -51.28 67.08 -68.08
CA LEU A 7 -51.48 67.95 -66.92
C LEU A 7 -50.67 69.26 -67.00
N ALA A 8 -49.45 69.21 -67.55
CA ALA A 8 -48.65 70.41 -67.79
C ALA A 8 -49.29 71.34 -68.84
N ALA A 9 -49.84 70.78 -69.92
CA ALA A 9 -50.56 71.55 -70.93
C ALA A 9 -51.86 72.16 -70.38
N GLU A 10 -52.61 71.42 -69.55
CA GLU A 10 -53.81 71.90 -68.85
C GLU A 10 -53.49 73.07 -67.90
N ALA A 11 -52.39 72.98 -67.14
CA ALA A 11 -51.94 74.05 -66.26
C ALA A 11 -51.59 75.34 -67.03
N VAL A 12 -50.91 75.22 -68.18
CA VAL A 12 -50.62 76.37 -69.07
C VAL A 12 -51.89 76.96 -69.68
N ALA A 13 -52.85 76.12 -70.09
CA ALA A 13 -54.15 76.59 -70.60
C ALA A 13 -54.95 77.34 -69.52
N CYS A 14 -54.96 76.84 -68.28
CA CYS A 14 -55.59 77.48 -67.13
C CYS A 14 -54.97 78.87 -66.84
N LEU A 15 -53.64 78.95 -66.81
CA LEU A 15 -52.93 80.23 -66.62
C LEU A 15 -53.27 81.25 -67.72
N ASN A 16 -53.26 80.82 -68.99
CA ASN A 16 -53.61 81.70 -70.11
C ASN A 16 -55.06 82.19 -70.01
N SER A 17 -56.01 81.32 -69.64
CA SER A 17 -57.40 81.71 -69.41
C SER A 17 -57.55 82.75 -68.29
N ALA A 18 -56.85 82.56 -67.16
CA ALA A 18 -56.85 83.49 -66.04
C ALA A 18 -56.24 84.87 -66.42
N LEU A 19 -55.13 84.88 -67.17
CA LEU A 19 -54.50 86.12 -67.65
C LEU A 19 -55.40 86.86 -68.65
N CYS A 20 -56.07 86.15 -69.56
CA CYS A 20 -57.07 86.74 -70.45
C CYS A 20 -58.24 87.35 -69.66
N ARG A 21 -58.75 86.69 -68.61
CA ARG A 21 -59.84 87.25 -67.80
C ARG A 21 -59.39 88.47 -66.98
N LEU A 22 -58.17 88.47 -66.45
CA LEU A 22 -57.58 89.64 -65.78
C LEU A 22 -57.46 90.83 -66.73
N LYS A 23 -56.99 90.60 -67.98
CA LYS A 23 -56.94 91.64 -69.01
C LYS A 23 -58.32 92.26 -69.26
N MET A 24 -59.34 91.45 -69.52
CA MET A 24 -60.72 91.94 -69.72
C MET A 24 -61.19 92.82 -68.56
N ILE A 25 -60.95 92.40 -67.31
CA ILE A 25 -61.33 93.16 -66.11
C ILE A 25 -60.58 94.51 -66.03
N TRP A 26 -59.30 94.57 -66.42
CA TRP A 26 -58.55 95.83 -66.46
C TRP A 26 -58.91 96.76 -67.63
N GLU A 27 -59.52 96.21 -68.68
CA GLU A 27 -60.13 96.98 -69.77
C GLU A 27 -61.52 97.50 -69.35
N GLU A 28 -62.36 96.67 -68.72
CA GLU A 28 -63.65 97.03 -68.10
C GLU A 28 -63.51 98.17 -67.07
N ILE A 29 -62.44 98.19 -66.27
CA ILE A 29 -62.18 99.20 -65.22
C ILE A 29 -61.43 100.45 -65.77
N GLY A 30 -60.83 100.39 -66.97
CA GLY A 30 -60.06 101.50 -67.54
C GLY A 30 -58.70 101.75 -66.87
N ILE A 31 -58.06 100.72 -66.31
CA ILE A 31 -56.75 100.82 -65.64
C ILE A 31 -55.65 101.16 -66.66
N PRO A 32 -54.75 102.14 -66.39
CA PRO A 32 -53.66 102.50 -67.31
C PRO A 32 -52.61 101.38 -67.44
N GLU A 33 -51.99 101.29 -68.62
CA GLU A 33 -51.13 100.16 -69.01
C GLU A 33 -49.95 99.95 -68.06
N ASP A 34 -49.32 101.02 -67.57
CA ASP A 34 -48.22 100.97 -66.60
C ASP A 34 -48.60 100.21 -65.32
N GLN A 35 -49.85 100.35 -64.84
CA GLN A 35 -50.34 99.60 -63.69
C GLN A 35 -50.72 98.15 -64.04
N ARG A 36 -51.12 97.87 -65.28
CA ARG A 36 -51.33 96.49 -65.77
C ARG A 36 -49.99 95.76 -65.87
N LEU A 37 -48.97 96.44 -66.37
CA LEU A 37 -47.59 95.94 -66.42
C LEU A 37 -47.06 95.63 -65.02
N GLN A 38 -47.25 96.53 -64.05
CA GLN A 38 -46.90 96.27 -62.64
C GLN A 38 -47.64 95.04 -62.07
N ARG A 39 -48.95 94.91 -62.31
CA ARG A 39 -49.76 93.77 -61.82
C ARG A 39 -49.36 92.45 -62.49
N THR A 40 -49.11 92.43 -63.80
CA THR A 40 -48.62 91.23 -64.52
C THR A 40 -47.19 90.85 -64.13
N ASP A 41 -46.31 91.81 -63.86
CA ASP A 41 -44.96 91.54 -63.38
C ASP A 41 -44.95 90.92 -61.96
N VAL A 42 -45.88 91.33 -61.08
CA VAL A 42 -46.10 90.65 -59.78
C VAL A 42 -46.56 89.20 -59.98
N VAL A 43 -47.53 88.95 -60.85
CA VAL A 43 -47.99 87.58 -61.18
C VAL A 43 -46.84 86.74 -61.76
N LYS A 44 -46.08 87.29 -62.71
CA LYS A 44 -44.88 86.68 -63.30
C LYS A 44 -43.82 86.35 -62.25
N LYS A 45 -43.57 87.25 -61.29
CA LYS A 45 -42.63 87.03 -60.17
C LYS A 45 -43.06 85.87 -59.27
N HIS A 46 -44.34 85.78 -58.91
CA HIS A 46 -44.83 84.66 -58.09
C HIS A 46 -44.77 83.32 -58.84
N ILE A 47 -45.19 83.28 -60.12
CA ILE A 47 -45.13 82.05 -60.93
C ILE A 47 -43.67 81.62 -61.14
N LYS A 48 -42.78 82.56 -61.48
CA LYS A 48 -41.35 82.28 -61.59
C LYS A 48 -40.78 81.76 -60.26
N GLY A 49 -41.06 82.43 -59.14
CA GLY A 49 -40.57 82.00 -57.83
C GLY A 49 -40.97 80.57 -57.46
N LEU A 50 -42.21 80.16 -57.76
CA LEU A 50 -42.65 78.78 -57.56
C LEU A 50 -41.91 77.79 -58.48
N LEU A 51 -41.78 78.10 -59.77
CA LEU A 51 -41.08 77.23 -60.72
C LEU A 51 -39.59 77.11 -60.38
N ASP A 52 -38.92 78.22 -60.05
CA ASP A 52 -37.53 78.25 -59.59
C ASP A 52 -37.35 77.39 -58.32
N MET A 53 -38.28 77.46 -57.35
CA MET A 53 -38.25 76.59 -56.16
C MET A 53 -38.40 75.11 -56.53
N MET A 54 -39.43 74.73 -57.29
CA MET A 54 -39.66 73.33 -57.70
C MET A 54 -38.48 72.76 -58.49
N ILE A 55 -37.89 73.55 -59.40
CA ILE A 55 -36.68 73.16 -60.14
C ILE A 55 -35.49 72.99 -59.19
N SER A 56 -35.32 73.90 -58.22
CA SER A 56 -34.24 73.79 -57.23
C SER A 56 -34.38 72.59 -56.30
N GLU A 57 -35.61 72.18 -55.96
CA GLU A 57 -35.89 70.98 -55.16
C GLU A 57 -35.51 69.71 -55.94
N GLU A 58 -35.97 69.56 -57.18
CA GLU A 58 -35.64 68.42 -58.05
C GLU A 58 -34.15 68.38 -58.43
N GLU A 59 -33.51 69.54 -58.68
CA GLU A 59 -32.06 69.60 -58.82
C GLU A 59 -31.33 69.15 -57.54
N SER A 60 -31.85 69.53 -56.35
CA SER A 60 -31.26 69.08 -55.07
C SER A 60 -31.44 67.58 -54.87
N LEU A 61 -32.55 67.00 -55.34
CA LEU A 61 -32.82 65.57 -55.29
C LEU A 61 -31.87 64.83 -56.24
N HIS A 62 -31.75 65.27 -57.49
CA HIS A 62 -30.81 64.71 -58.47
C HIS A 62 -29.37 64.73 -57.96
N LYS A 63 -28.90 65.87 -57.42
CA LYS A 63 -27.56 66.00 -56.82
C LYS A 63 -27.37 65.05 -55.64
N ARG A 64 -28.38 64.92 -54.77
CA ARG A 64 -28.36 64.02 -53.61
C ARG A 64 -28.31 62.54 -54.00
N VAL A 65 -29.07 62.12 -55.01
CA VAL A 65 -29.07 60.74 -55.51
C VAL A 65 -27.75 60.42 -56.20
N MET A 66 -27.19 61.34 -57.00
CA MET A 66 -25.85 61.19 -57.59
C MET A 66 -24.78 60.98 -56.53
N SER A 67 -24.69 61.84 -55.51
CA SER A 67 -23.71 61.67 -54.42
C SER A 67 -23.96 60.41 -53.56
N SER A 68 -25.22 59.94 -53.47
CA SER A 68 -25.55 58.66 -52.84
C SER A 68 -25.00 57.48 -53.66
N ILE A 69 -25.14 57.50 -54.98
CA ILE A 69 -24.53 56.50 -55.88
C ILE A 69 -23.00 56.53 -55.78
N GLU A 70 -22.38 57.71 -55.82
CA GLU A 70 -20.92 57.87 -55.75
C GLU A 70 -20.35 57.33 -54.42
N THR A 71 -20.98 57.68 -53.29
CA THR A 71 -20.56 57.17 -51.97
C THR A 71 -20.81 55.67 -51.82
N CYS A 72 -22.00 55.17 -52.17
CA CYS A 72 -22.30 53.74 -52.09
C CYS A 72 -21.48 52.88 -53.06
N ARG A 73 -21.08 53.38 -54.24
CA ARG A 73 -20.12 52.70 -55.14
C ARG A 73 -18.75 52.57 -54.47
N SER A 74 -18.23 53.66 -53.88
CA SER A 74 -16.92 53.63 -53.20
C SER A 74 -16.92 52.70 -51.98
N GLU A 75 -17.97 52.73 -51.17
CA GLU A 75 -18.14 51.78 -50.06
C GLU A 75 -18.26 50.32 -50.57
N LEU A 76 -18.95 50.09 -51.69
CA LEU A 76 -19.08 48.76 -52.29
C LEU A 76 -17.74 48.24 -52.86
N GLU A 77 -16.95 49.09 -53.51
CA GLU A 77 -15.60 48.75 -53.99
C GLU A 77 -14.66 48.37 -52.83
N THR A 78 -14.69 49.11 -51.72
CA THR A 78 -13.88 48.77 -50.53
C THR A 78 -14.34 47.46 -49.89
N LEU A 79 -15.66 47.23 -49.77
CA LEU A 79 -16.21 45.96 -49.27
C LEU A 79 -15.84 44.76 -50.17
N CYS A 80 -15.83 44.92 -51.50
CA CYS A 80 -15.38 43.86 -52.41
C CYS A 80 -13.89 43.55 -52.21
N HIS A 81 -13.02 44.56 -52.10
CA HIS A 81 -11.60 44.37 -51.81
C HIS A 81 -11.36 43.68 -50.46
N GLU A 82 -12.05 44.11 -49.40
CA GLU A 82 -11.95 43.46 -48.07
C GLU A 82 -12.41 42.00 -48.09
N LEU A 83 -13.53 41.71 -48.75
CA LEU A 83 -14.11 40.37 -48.83
C LEU A 83 -13.43 39.45 -49.84
N GLN A 84 -12.49 39.97 -50.63
CA GLN A 84 -11.81 39.31 -51.74
C GLN A 84 -12.80 38.80 -52.81
N LEU A 85 -13.73 39.68 -53.18
CA LEU A 85 -14.75 39.48 -54.21
C LEU A 85 -14.43 40.31 -55.46
N PRO A 86 -14.90 39.91 -56.65
CA PRO A 86 -14.79 40.74 -57.85
C PRO A 86 -15.49 42.10 -57.67
N PRO A 87 -15.10 43.13 -58.43
CA PRO A 87 -15.84 44.39 -58.51
C PRO A 87 -17.32 44.18 -58.87
N PHE A 88 -18.14 45.17 -58.54
CA PHE A 88 -19.54 45.19 -58.98
C PHE A 88 -19.63 45.69 -60.43
N GLU A 89 -20.26 44.90 -61.30
CA GLU A 89 -20.58 45.29 -62.68
C GLU A 89 -22.06 45.69 -62.77
N GLU A 90 -22.35 46.78 -63.47
CA GLU A 90 -23.69 47.34 -63.61
C GLU A 90 -24.43 46.67 -64.77
N GLU A 91 -25.13 45.57 -64.46
CA GLU A 91 -26.02 44.88 -65.39
C GLU A 91 -27.29 45.72 -65.69
N GLU A 92 -27.55 45.93 -66.98
CA GLU A 92 -28.64 46.72 -67.60
C GLU A 92 -28.65 48.25 -67.36
N PRO A 93 -29.12 49.04 -68.36
CA PRO A 93 -29.31 50.50 -68.24
C PRO A 93 -30.52 50.83 -67.33
N SER A 94 -30.32 50.71 -66.03
CA SER A 94 -31.31 50.99 -64.99
C SER A 94 -31.54 52.49 -64.76
N THR A 95 -32.69 52.86 -64.19
CA THR A 95 -32.97 54.25 -63.80
C THR A 95 -32.18 54.63 -62.55
N MET A 96 -31.78 55.90 -62.43
CA MET A 96 -30.91 56.37 -61.33
C MET A 96 -31.39 55.96 -59.92
N LEU A 97 -32.70 56.04 -59.64
CA LEU A 97 -33.27 55.62 -58.35
C LEU A 97 -33.28 54.10 -58.13
N GLN A 98 -33.31 53.31 -59.20
CA GLN A 98 -33.25 51.84 -59.11
C GLN A 98 -31.80 51.39 -58.93
N LEU A 99 -30.86 51.96 -59.70
CA LEU A 99 -29.42 51.74 -59.54
C LEU A 99 -28.97 52.04 -58.10
N GLU A 100 -29.37 53.18 -57.55
CA GLU A 100 -29.02 53.61 -56.20
C GLU A 100 -29.55 52.66 -55.12
N LYS A 101 -30.80 52.19 -55.28
CA LYS A 101 -31.41 51.16 -54.42
C LYS A 101 -30.68 49.81 -54.53
N ASP A 102 -30.27 49.39 -55.72
CA ASP A 102 -29.66 48.08 -55.94
C ASP A 102 -28.22 48.04 -55.41
N ILE A 103 -27.45 49.14 -55.57
CA ILE A 103 -26.14 49.31 -54.93
C ILE A 103 -26.28 49.27 -53.40
N ARG A 104 -27.24 50.00 -52.79
CA ARG A 104 -27.51 49.90 -51.33
C ARG A 104 -27.85 48.48 -50.90
N THR A 105 -28.74 47.81 -51.64
CA THR A 105 -29.18 46.44 -51.32
C THR A 105 -28.00 45.46 -51.38
N ARG A 106 -27.10 45.61 -52.35
CA ARG A 106 -25.87 44.82 -52.45
C ARG A 106 -24.89 45.11 -51.31
N LEU A 107 -24.75 46.38 -50.93
CA LEU A 107 -23.91 46.85 -49.84
C LEU A 107 -24.38 46.27 -48.48
N GLU A 108 -25.68 46.28 -48.18
CA GLU A 108 -26.26 45.62 -47.01
C GLU A 108 -25.89 44.12 -46.95
N VAL A 109 -25.96 43.42 -48.09
CA VAL A 109 -25.59 42.00 -48.19
C VAL A 109 -24.09 41.79 -47.92
N LEU A 110 -23.21 42.64 -48.47
CA LEU A 110 -21.76 42.51 -48.23
C LEU A 110 -21.37 42.89 -46.80
N MET A 111 -21.98 43.91 -46.19
CA MET A 111 -21.80 44.22 -44.76
C MET A 111 -22.25 43.06 -43.86
N LYS A 112 -23.33 42.36 -44.23
CA LYS A 112 -23.77 41.15 -43.55
C LYS A 112 -22.76 40.00 -43.69
N GLN A 113 -22.19 39.79 -44.88
CA GLN A 113 -21.12 38.79 -45.06
C GLN A 113 -19.85 39.13 -44.26
N LYS A 114 -19.42 40.41 -44.26
CA LYS A 114 -18.29 40.90 -43.47
C LYS A 114 -18.49 40.64 -41.98
N SER A 115 -19.63 41.04 -41.43
CA SER A 115 -19.94 40.83 -40.01
C SER A 115 -20.05 39.34 -39.66
N GLN A 116 -20.60 38.49 -40.52
CA GLN A 116 -20.62 37.04 -40.34
C GLN A 116 -19.21 36.43 -40.31
N ARG A 117 -18.34 36.74 -41.29
CA ARG A 117 -16.95 36.23 -41.30
C ARG A 117 -16.15 36.68 -40.08
N MET A 118 -16.36 37.92 -39.60
CA MET A 118 -15.69 38.44 -38.39
C MET A 118 -16.23 37.83 -37.09
N GLN A 119 -17.54 37.56 -36.99
CA GLN A 119 -18.14 36.83 -35.86
C GLN A 119 -17.64 35.39 -35.80
N GLU A 120 -17.55 34.71 -36.95
CA GLU A 120 -16.99 33.36 -37.03
C GLU A 120 -15.51 33.35 -36.65
N LEU A 121 -14.69 34.26 -37.20
CA LEU A 121 -13.28 34.39 -36.82
C LEU A 121 -13.09 34.59 -35.31
N LYS A 122 -13.95 35.38 -34.68
CA LYS A 122 -13.94 35.55 -33.22
C LYS A 122 -14.24 34.21 -32.51
N ALA A 123 -15.34 33.54 -32.86
CA ALA A 123 -15.74 32.28 -32.23
C ALA A 123 -14.77 31.12 -32.50
N LEU A 124 -14.00 31.16 -33.60
CA LEU A 124 -12.89 30.23 -33.84
C LEU A 124 -11.72 30.54 -32.91
N ARG A 125 -11.28 31.81 -32.79
CA ARG A 125 -10.20 32.21 -31.88
C ARG A 125 -10.49 31.93 -30.41
N GLU A 126 -11.74 32.08 -29.96
CA GLU A 126 -12.13 31.74 -28.58
C GLU A 126 -11.92 30.24 -28.32
N ARG A 127 -12.41 29.36 -29.21
CA ARG A 127 -12.20 27.91 -29.12
C ARG A 127 -10.74 27.48 -29.29
N ASP A 128 -9.99 28.19 -30.13
CA ASP A 128 -8.56 27.95 -30.34
C ASP A 128 -7.81 28.17 -29.02
N GLN A 129 -8.05 29.30 -28.35
CA GLN A 129 -7.49 29.58 -27.02
C GLN A 129 -7.93 28.53 -25.99
N ASP A 130 -9.23 28.20 -25.91
CA ASP A 130 -9.75 27.18 -24.98
C ASP A 130 -9.06 25.80 -25.15
N LEU A 131 -8.73 25.41 -26.39
CA LEU A 131 -8.02 24.16 -26.69
C LEU A 131 -6.52 24.28 -26.44
N CYS A 132 -5.91 25.42 -26.79
CA CYS A 132 -4.50 25.73 -26.58
C CYS A 132 -4.11 25.77 -25.11
N ASP A 133 -4.95 26.35 -24.25
CA ASP A 133 -4.71 26.41 -22.81
C ASP A 133 -4.72 25.00 -22.19
N ILE A 134 -5.70 24.15 -22.58
CA ILE A 134 -5.84 22.77 -22.10
C ILE A 134 -4.72 21.85 -22.61
N LEU A 135 -4.30 21.99 -23.87
CA LEU A 135 -3.23 21.19 -24.47
C LEU A 135 -1.82 21.75 -24.20
N CYS A 136 -1.75 22.98 -23.69
CA CYS A 136 -0.53 23.78 -23.52
C CYS A 136 0.28 23.96 -24.83
N VAL A 137 -0.39 24.37 -25.92
CA VAL A 137 0.21 24.62 -27.25
C VAL A 137 -0.05 26.04 -27.75
N ASP A 138 0.86 26.58 -28.57
CA ASP A 138 0.76 27.94 -29.15
C ASP A 138 -0.51 28.13 -30.01
N PRO A 139 -1.31 29.21 -29.80
CA PRO A 139 -2.46 29.54 -30.65
C PRO A 139 -2.16 29.80 -32.13
N PHE A 140 -3.16 29.56 -32.98
CA PHE A 140 -3.03 29.59 -34.43
C PHE A 140 -2.82 31.01 -34.99
N ARG A 141 -1.59 31.31 -35.39
CA ARG A 141 -1.19 32.61 -35.95
C ARG A 141 -1.58 32.77 -37.43
N LEU A 142 -2.81 33.25 -37.65
CA LEU A 142 -3.16 33.99 -38.87
C LEU A 142 -2.32 35.28 -38.98
N GLU A 143 -1.93 35.67 -40.20
CA GLU A 143 -1.02 36.81 -40.40
C GLU A 143 -1.56 38.15 -39.86
N PRO A 144 -0.71 39.06 -39.34
CA PRO A 144 -1.18 40.23 -38.57
C PRO A 144 -1.69 41.41 -39.42
N ARG A 145 -2.83 41.23 -40.09
CA ARG A 145 -3.72 42.35 -40.47
C ARG A 145 -4.91 42.38 -39.53
N ALA A 146 -4.75 43.05 -38.38
CA ALA A 146 -5.70 43.03 -37.25
C ALA A 146 -7.15 43.43 -37.57
N HIS A 147 -7.40 44.04 -38.73
CA HIS A 147 -8.72 44.47 -39.21
C HIS A 147 -9.10 43.92 -40.59
N ALA A 148 -8.30 43.03 -41.18
CA ALA A 148 -8.66 42.39 -42.45
C ALA A 148 -9.75 41.32 -42.24
N VAL A 149 -10.70 41.27 -43.16
CA VAL A 149 -11.72 40.22 -43.20
C VAL A 149 -11.07 38.94 -43.74
N PRO A 150 -11.23 37.78 -43.08
CA PRO A 150 -10.58 36.56 -43.55
C PRO A 150 -11.21 36.04 -44.85
N SER A 151 -10.40 35.34 -45.63
CA SER A 151 -10.88 34.58 -46.79
C SER A 151 -11.68 33.35 -46.34
N LEU A 152 -12.53 32.82 -47.23
CA LEU A 152 -13.25 31.57 -46.95
C LEU A 152 -12.30 30.38 -46.77
N GLN A 153 -11.13 30.41 -47.42
CA GLN A 153 -10.07 29.40 -47.28
C GLN A 153 -9.38 29.53 -45.91
N GLN A 154 -9.01 30.73 -45.47
CA GLN A 154 -8.40 30.95 -44.14
C GLN A 154 -9.34 30.49 -43.02
N LEU A 155 -10.66 30.76 -43.14
CA LEU A 155 -11.66 30.21 -42.23
C LEU A 155 -11.78 28.68 -42.33
N HIS A 156 -11.52 28.06 -43.49
CA HIS A 156 -11.55 26.61 -43.65
C HIS A 156 -10.33 25.94 -43.00
N GLU A 157 -9.13 26.48 -43.25
CA GLU A 157 -7.87 26.05 -42.63
C GLU A 157 -7.94 26.16 -41.10
N PHE A 158 -8.48 27.27 -40.57
CA PHE A 158 -8.65 27.44 -39.13
C PHE A 158 -9.67 26.46 -38.53
N ARG A 159 -10.77 26.15 -39.24
CA ARG A 159 -11.71 25.08 -38.83
C ARG A 159 -11.05 23.69 -38.85
N GLN A 160 -10.17 23.40 -39.81
CA GLN A 160 -9.40 22.14 -39.83
C GLN A 160 -8.43 22.07 -38.65
N HIS A 161 -7.75 23.17 -38.31
CA HIS A 161 -6.83 23.22 -37.16
C HIS A 161 -7.57 22.93 -35.85
N ILE A 162 -8.67 23.64 -35.58
CA ILE A 162 -9.49 23.43 -34.37
C ILE A 162 -10.06 22.00 -34.33
N ALA A 163 -10.43 21.40 -35.46
CA ALA A 163 -10.83 20.00 -35.52
C ALA A 163 -9.67 19.04 -35.17
N SER A 164 -8.44 19.34 -35.59
CA SER A 164 -7.26 18.55 -35.23
C SER A 164 -6.90 18.67 -33.74
N LEU A 165 -6.98 19.88 -33.15
CA LEU A 165 -6.78 20.08 -31.71
C LEU A 165 -7.90 19.41 -30.88
N SER A 166 -9.14 19.41 -31.37
CA SER A 166 -10.25 18.70 -30.72
C SER A 166 -10.01 17.19 -30.69
N ALA A 167 -9.59 16.60 -31.81
CA ALA A 167 -9.25 15.18 -31.89
C ALA A 167 -7.99 14.80 -31.06
N GLU A 168 -7.02 15.71 -30.97
CA GLU A 168 -5.85 15.58 -30.09
C GLU A 168 -6.27 15.57 -28.61
N LYS A 169 -7.12 16.52 -28.19
CA LYS A 169 -7.72 16.55 -26.85
C LYS A 169 -8.48 15.25 -26.55
N GLU A 170 -9.35 14.80 -27.46
CA GLU A 170 -10.05 13.51 -27.31
C GLU A 170 -9.10 12.31 -27.21
N ARG A 171 -7.91 12.34 -27.83
CA ARG A 171 -6.90 11.29 -27.65
C ARG A 171 -6.27 11.38 -26.25
N ARG A 172 -5.79 12.56 -25.85
CA ARG A 172 -5.12 12.78 -24.55
C ARG A 172 -6.06 12.53 -23.37
N CYS A 173 -7.33 12.95 -23.44
CA CYS A 173 -8.35 12.61 -22.44
C CYS A 173 -8.48 11.09 -22.27
N ARG A 174 -8.64 10.33 -23.36
CA ARG A 174 -8.79 8.85 -23.29
C ARG A 174 -7.54 8.16 -22.72
N GLU A 175 -6.36 8.67 -23.06
CA GLU A 175 -5.10 8.17 -22.49
C GLU A 175 -4.99 8.50 -21.00
N PHE A 176 -5.29 9.75 -20.60
CA PHE A 176 -5.31 10.19 -19.20
C PHE A 176 -6.26 9.35 -18.36
N VAL A 177 -7.53 9.20 -18.76
CA VAL A 177 -8.53 8.40 -18.02
C VAL A 177 -8.12 6.92 -17.95
N GLY A 178 -7.56 6.38 -19.02
CA GLY A 178 -7.02 5.01 -19.04
C GLY A 178 -5.91 4.80 -18.02
N ILE A 179 -4.92 5.70 -17.99
CA ILE A 179 -3.77 5.62 -17.08
C ILE A 179 -4.16 5.98 -15.64
N LYS A 180 -5.00 7.00 -15.40
CA LYS A 180 -5.55 7.36 -14.08
C LYS A 180 -6.20 6.15 -13.41
N ARG A 181 -7.00 5.39 -14.16
CA ARG A 181 -7.59 4.13 -13.68
C ARG A 181 -6.55 3.05 -13.34
N GLN A 182 -5.48 2.92 -14.12
CA GLN A 182 -4.41 1.95 -13.85
C GLN A 182 -3.57 2.36 -12.62
N ILE A 183 -3.26 3.65 -12.48
CA ILE A 183 -2.57 4.24 -11.32
C ILE A 183 -3.37 3.96 -10.04
N ILE A 184 -4.69 4.24 -10.02
CA ILE A 184 -5.57 3.97 -8.88
C ILE A 184 -5.52 2.49 -8.49
N LEU A 185 -5.68 1.57 -9.45
CA LEU A 185 -5.61 0.12 -9.19
C LEU A 185 -4.24 -0.35 -8.67
N CYS A 186 -3.14 0.25 -9.15
CA CYS A 186 -1.81 -0.06 -8.64
C CYS A 186 -1.62 0.46 -7.21
N MET A 187 -2.09 1.67 -6.89
CA MET A 187 -2.02 2.23 -5.53
C MET A 187 -2.90 1.45 -4.54
N GLU A 188 -4.08 0.98 -4.97
CA GLU A 188 -4.94 0.06 -4.21
C GLU A 188 -4.30 -1.32 -3.97
N ASP A 189 -3.47 -1.83 -4.88
CA ASP A 189 -2.70 -3.08 -4.69
C ASP A 189 -1.46 -2.92 -3.80
N LEU A 190 -0.88 -1.73 -3.78
CA LEU A 190 0.26 -1.36 -2.92
C LEU A 190 -0.17 -0.92 -1.51
N ASP A 191 -1.47 -0.69 -1.27
CA ASP A 191 -2.03 -0.01 -0.10
C ASP A 191 -1.39 1.38 0.15
N GLN A 192 -1.15 2.15 -0.92
CA GLN A 192 -0.53 3.50 -0.91
C GLN A 192 -1.58 4.60 -1.17
N LEU A 193 -1.34 5.80 -0.60
CA LEU A 193 -2.12 7.03 -0.83
C LEU A 193 -1.29 8.04 -1.66
N PRO A 194 -1.93 9.03 -2.33
CA PRO A 194 -1.21 10.03 -3.15
C PRO A 194 -0.42 11.02 -2.30
N ASP A 195 0.91 10.84 -2.31
CA ASP A 195 1.87 11.56 -1.46
C ASP A 195 2.40 12.83 -2.13
N THR A 196 2.65 12.80 -3.44
CA THR A 196 3.08 13.99 -4.21
C THR A 196 1.90 14.88 -4.62
N SER A 197 2.18 16.14 -4.98
CA SER A 197 1.15 17.04 -5.54
C SER A 197 0.60 16.52 -6.86
N PHE A 198 1.46 15.97 -7.72
CA PHE A 198 1.06 15.40 -9.01
C PHE A 198 0.20 14.13 -8.84
N GLU A 199 0.52 13.25 -7.87
CA GLU A 199 -0.34 12.12 -7.56
C GLU A 199 -1.73 12.55 -7.08
N ARG A 200 -1.83 13.63 -6.28
CA ARG A 200 -3.13 14.15 -5.81
C ARG A 200 -3.94 14.78 -6.94
N ASP A 201 -3.31 15.59 -7.78
CA ASP A 201 -3.92 16.16 -8.99
C ASP A 201 -4.48 15.03 -9.89
N VAL A 202 -3.64 14.06 -10.26
CA VAL A 202 -4.03 12.91 -11.07
C VAL A 202 -5.14 12.07 -10.43
N VAL A 203 -5.07 11.75 -9.14
CA VAL A 203 -5.98 10.77 -8.49
C VAL A 203 -7.25 11.41 -7.91
N CYS A 204 -7.13 12.59 -7.30
CA CYS A 204 -8.18 13.19 -6.47
C CYS A 204 -8.94 14.35 -7.13
N GLU A 205 -8.38 15.01 -8.14
CA GLU A 205 -9.04 16.13 -8.84
C GLU A 205 -9.85 15.66 -10.06
N ASP A 206 -10.73 16.53 -10.55
CA ASP A 206 -11.67 16.22 -11.64
C ASP A 206 -10.94 16.05 -12.99
N GLU A 207 -11.41 15.12 -13.82
CA GLU A 207 -10.78 14.79 -15.11
C GLU A 207 -10.80 15.95 -16.14
N GLU A 208 -11.60 16.99 -15.89
CA GLU A 208 -11.68 18.21 -16.70
C GLU A 208 -10.71 19.32 -16.24
N ALA A 209 -10.13 19.21 -15.04
CA ALA A 209 -9.21 20.22 -14.48
C ALA A 209 -7.74 19.97 -14.86
N PHE A 210 -7.37 18.73 -15.17
CA PHE A 210 -5.99 18.33 -15.45
C PHE A 210 -5.51 18.83 -16.83
N CYS A 211 -4.42 19.62 -16.85
CA CYS A 211 -3.83 20.11 -18.09
C CYS A 211 -3.20 18.97 -18.91
N LEU A 212 -3.60 18.84 -20.18
CA LEU A 212 -3.23 17.75 -21.08
C LEU A 212 -1.97 18.08 -21.92
N SER A 213 -0.96 18.69 -21.29
CA SER A 213 0.33 18.94 -21.92
C SER A 213 1.09 17.63 -22.18
N ASP A 214 2.01 17.64 -23.15
CA ASP A 214 2.83 16.46 -23.46
C ASP A 214 3.72 16.07 -22.26
N ASP A 215 4.23 17.05 -21.50
CA ASP A 215 5.02 16.83 -20.28
C ASP A 215 4.17 16.21 -19.14
N ASN A 216 2.91 16.63 -18.98
CA ASN A 216 2.00 16.06 -18.00
C ASN A 216 1.64 14.62 -18.35
N ILE A 217 1.32 14.33 -19.62
CA ILE A 217 1.03 12.97 -20.08
C ILE A 217 2.30 12.08 -20.03
N ALA A 218 3.49 12.62 -20.28
CA ALA A 218 4.75 11.90 -20.07
C ALA A 218 5.00 11.58 -18.59
N SER A 219 4.78 12.54 -17.69
CA SER A 219 4.89 12.38 -16.24
C SER A 219 3.87 11.36 -15.71
N LEU A 220 2.67 11.32 -16.28
CA LEU A 220 1.62 10.35 -15.97
C LEU A 220 2.03 8.92 -16.34
N ARG A 221 2.60 8.72 -17.55
CA ARG A 221 3.15 7.42 -17.98
C ARG A 221 4.32 6.98 -17.09
N LEU A 222 5.18 7.92 -16.67
CA LEU A 222 6.30 7.65 -15.77
C LEU A 222 5.82 7.22 -14.38
N LEU A 223 4.81 7.89 -13.83
CA LEU A 223 4.19 7.52 -12.55
C LEU A 223 3.57 6.12 -12.60
N LEU A 224 2.84 5.78 -13.68
CA LEU A 224 2.33 4.41 -13.88
C LEU A 224 3.47 3.38 -13.88
N GLY A 225 4.52 3.59 -14.68
CA GLY A 225 5.64 2.66 -14.78
C GLY A 225 6.33 2.41 -13.43
N GLN A 226 6.54 3.46 -12.62
CA GLN A 226 7.10 3.31 -11.27
C GLN A 226 6.18 2.53 -10.30
N LEU A 227 4.86 2.66 -10.45
CA LEU A 227 3.90 1.92 -9.64
C LEU A 227 3.80 0.45 -10.08
N GLU A 228 3.86 0.18 -11.39
CA GLU A 228 3.89 -1.18 -11.94
C GLU A 228 5.19 -1.91 -11.57
N GLU A 229 6.34 -1.24 -11.60
CA GLU A 229 7.64 -1.78 -11.18
C GLU A 229 7.62 -2.19 -9.69
N ARG A 230 7.25 -1.27 -8.78
CA ARG A 230 7.08 -1.57 -7.34
C ARG A 230 6.07 -2.68 -7.09
N ARG A 231 5.01 -2.78 -7.90
CA ARG A 231 4.00 -3.85 -7.83
C ARG A 231 4.58 -5.19 -8.27
N ALA A 232 5.43 -5.23 -9.30
CA ALA A 232 6.14 -6.43 -9.72
C ALA A 232 7.16 -6.89 -8.65
N GLU A 233 7.99 -5.98 -8.13
CA GLU A 233 8.92 -6.25 -7.01
C GLU A 233 8.18 -6.86 -5.81
N ASN A 234 7.03 -6.29 -5.44
CA ASN A 234 6.24 -6.78 -4.32
C ASN A 234 5.62 -8.17 -4.58
N VAL A 235 5.20 -8.45 -5.82
CA VAL A 235 4.74 -9.78 -6.24
C VAL A 235 5.88 -10.80 -6.16
N ASP A 236 7.07 -10.49 -6.65
CA ASP A 236 8.20 -11.42 -6.66
C ASP A 236 8.82 -11.65 -5.29
N ARG A 237 8.83 -10.63 -4.42
CA ARG A 237 9.14 -10.81 -2.99
C ARG A 237 8.14 -11.74 -2.31
N CYS A 238 6.85 -11.63 -2.61
CA CYS A 238 5.84 -12.58 -2.12
C CYS A 238 6.09 -14.00 -2.67
N HIS A 239 6.45 -14.15 -3.95
CA HIS A 239 6.83 -15.46 -4.52
C HIS A 239 8.06 -16.07 -3.84
N GLY A 240 9.08 -15.25 -3.52
CA GLY A 240 10.25 -15.67 -2.76
C GLY A 240 9.89 -16.20 -1.37
N TYR A 241 9.13 -15.43 -0.59
CA TYR A 241 8.69 -15.87 0.74
C TYR A 241 7.82 -17.14 0.67
N ARG A 242 6.86 -17.23 -0.26
CA ARG A 242 6.02 -18.43 -0.44
C ARG A 242 6.84 -19.69 -0.75
N ARG A 243 7.88 -19.58 -1.58
CA ARG A 243 8.80 -20.70 -1.87
C ARG A 243 9.57 -21.12 -0.63
N ARG A 244 10.16 -20.16 0.11
CA ARG A 244 10.89 -20.42 1.36
C ARG A 244 9.99 -21.07 2.42
N ILE A 245 8.73 -20.65 2.52
CA ILE A 245 7.72 -21.27 3.39
C ILE A 245 7.43 -22.71 2.98
N GLN A 246 7.29 -23.01 1.67
CA GLN A 246 7.08 -24.37 1.18
C GLN A 246 8.28 -25.28 1.49
N GLU A 247 9.50 -24.83 1.22
CA GLU A 247 10.76 -25.53 1.57
C GLU A 247 10.83 -25.84 3.07
N LEU A 248 10.52 -24.86 3.93
CA LEU A 248 10.53 -25.01 5.38
C LEU A 248 9.39 -25.91 5.88
N TRP A 249 8.18 -25.82 5.32
CA TRP A 249 7.07 -26.72 5.65
C TRP A 249 7.36 -28.18 5.30
N GLU A 250 8.13 -28.44 4.24
CA GLU A 250 8.59 -29.77 3.86
C GLU A 250 9.72 -30.27 4.76
N ARG A 251 10.78 -29.46 4.96
CA ARG A 251 11.91 -29.78 5.87
C ARG A 251 11.43 -30.02 7.31
N LEU A 252 10.55 -29.17 7.81
CA LEU A 252 10.04 -29.20 9.18
C LEU A 252 8.77 -30.06 9.34
N GLN A 253 8.25 -30.68 8.28
CA GLN A 253 7.08 -31.56 8.34
C GLN A 253 5.87 -30.91 9.07
N VAL A 254 5.61 -29.63 8.80
CA VAL A 254 4.56 -28.84 9.46
C VAL A 254 3.18 -29.43 9.13
N CYS A 255 2.28 -29.52 10.11
CA CYS A 255 0.96 -30.14 9.95
C CYS A 255 0.06 -29.34 8.99
N VAL A 256 -0.96 -29.99 8.42
CA VAL A 256 -1.84 -29.38 7.39
C VAL A 256 -2.69 -28.26 8.00
N GLU A 257 -3.00 -28.36 9.29
CA GLU A 257 -3.74 -27.38 10.07
C GLU A 257 -2.98 -26.05 10.16
N GLU A 258 -1.69 -26.07 10.52
CA GLU A 258 -0.84 -24.86 10.51
C GLU A 258 -0.70 -24.27 9.10
N ARG A 259 -0.48 -25.11 8.07
CA ARG A 259 -0.44 -24.65 6.67
C ARG A 259 -1.75 -23.96 6.26
N SER A 260 -2.89 -24.49 6.69
CA SER A 260 -4.21 -24.00 6.31
C SER A 260 -4.48 -22.56 6.78
N ALA A 261 -3.90 -22.15 7.90
CA ALA A 261 -4.04 -20.80 8.45
C ALA A 261 -3.42 -19.72 7.55
N LEU A 262 -2.42 -20.06 6.72
CA LEU A 262 -1.73 -19.12 5.83
C LEU A 262 -2.33 -19.04 4.41
N THR A 263 -3.34 -19.87 4.09
CA THR A 263 -3.86 -20.05 2.72
C THR A 263 -4.25 -18.74 2.02
N GLU A 264 -4.83 -17.78 2.77
CA GLU A 264 -5.18 -16.44 2.26
C GLU A 264 -3.95 -15.70 1.68
N HIS A 265 -2.84 -15.71 2.41
CA HIS A 265 -1.61 -15.00 2.06
C HIS A 265 -0.75 -15.75 1.01
N MET A 266 -0.95 -17.06 0.87
CA MET A 266 -0.30 -17.89 -0.17
C MET A 266 -0.80 -17.60 -1.60
N SER A 267 -1.90 -16.85 -1.77
CA SER A 267 -2.47 -16.54 -3.10
C SER A 267 -2.33 -15.06 -3.50
N LEU A 268 -2.65 -14.13 -2.58
CA LEU A 268 -2.71 -12.69 -2.87
C LEU A 268 -1.42 -11.97 -2.47
N SER A 269 -0.92 -11.03 -3.29
CA SER A 269 0.38 -10.35 -3.08
C SER A 269 0.30 -8.90 -2.58
N LYS A 270 -0.82 -8.48 -1.96
CA LYS A 270 -0.94 -7.14 -1.33
C LYS A 270 -0.03 -7.00 -0.09
N ARG A 271 0.26 -5.77 0.34
CA ARG A 271 1.19 -5.45 1.43
C ARG A 271 0.90 -6.21 2.75
N ARG A 272 -0.38 -6.33 3.17
CA ARG A 272 -0.79 -7.16 4.33
C ARG A 272 -0.27 -8.60 4.25
N ASN A 273 -0.27 -9.17 3.04
CA ASN A 273 0.10 -10.57 2.82
C ASN A 273 1.62 -10.72 2.77
N MET A 274 2.34 -9.75 2.21
CA MET A 274 3.80 -9.74 2.26
C MET A 274 4.32 -9.79 3.71
N GLU A 275 3.77 -8.96 4.60
CA GLU A 275 4.24 -8.94 5.99
C GLU A 275 3.84 -10.23 6.72
N ALA A 276 2.65 -10.79 6.46
CA ALA A 276 2.26 -12.11 7.00
C ALA A 276 3.18 -13.25 6.53
N LEU A 277 3.56 -13.27 5.24
CA LEU A 277 4.52 -14.23 4.70
C LEU A 277 5.91 -14.04 5.30
N ARG A 278 6.37 -12.80 5.46
CA ARG A 278 7.66 -12.48 6.10
C ARG A 278 7.71 -12.95 7.55
N VAL A 279 6.66 -12.71 8.33
CA VAL A 279 6.55 -13.15 9.74
C VAL A 279 6.54 -14.68 9.83
N GLU A 280 5.84 -15.38 8.93
CA GLU A 280 5.86 -16.85 8.90
C GLU A 280 7.23 -17.42 8.50
N VAL A 281 7.95 -16.81 7.55
CA VAL A 281 9.36 -17.21 7.26
C VAL A 281 10.20 -17.13 8.53
N GLY A 282 10.15 -15.99 9.24
CA GLY A 282 10.89 -15.82 10.50
C GLY A 282 10.52 -16.87 11.55
N ARG A 283 9.21 -17.10 11.77
CA ARG A 283 8.71 -18.14 12.71
C ARG A 283 9.20 -19.54 12.36
N LEU A 284 9.23 -19.89 11.07
CA LEU A 284 9.68 -21.20 10.60
C LEU A 284 11.21 -21.36 10.73
N GLU A 285 11.98 -20.29 10.50
CA GLU A 285 13.44 -20.30 10.69
C GLU A 285 13.83 -20.35 12.18
N GLU A 286 13.09 -19.66 13.06
CA GLU A 286 13.20 -19.81 14.52
C GLU A 286 12.85 -21.25 14.98
N LEU A 287 11.82 -21.87 14.38
CA LEU A 287 11.44 -23.25 14.65
C LEU A 287 12.50 -24.26 14.15
N GLU A 288 13.16 -23.97 13.03
CA GLU A 288 14.27 -24.77 12.50
C GLU A 288 15.47 -24.74 13.45
N VAL A 289 15.93 -23.55 13.85
CA VAL A 289 17.00 -23.34 14.84
C VAL A 289 16.64 -23.99 16.19
N GLY A 290 15.39 -23.85 16.63
CA GLY A 290 14.88 -24.48 17.85
C GLY A 290 14.97 -26.01 17.82
N ARG A 291 14.66 -26.65 16.70
CA ARG A 291 14.81 -28.11 16.54
C ARG A 291 16.27 -28.54 16.46
N ILE A 292 17.12 -27.77 15.76
CA ILE A 292 18.56 -28.04 15.71
C ILE A 292 19.14 -28.01 17.12
N ARG A 293 18.81 -27.00 17.93
CA ARG A 293 19.16 -26.92 19.36
C ARG A 293 18.73 -28.16 20.13
N ASP A 294 17.46 -28.57 20.00
CA ASP A 294 16.92 -29.68 20.79
C ASP A 294 17.57 -31.02 20.41
N VAL A 295 17.88 -31.24 19.11
CA VAL A 295 18.65 -32.40 18.63
C VAL A 295 20.12 -32.34 19.08
N VAL A 296 20.78 -31.18 18.97
CA VAL A 296 22.16 -30.98 19.48
C VAL A 296 22.22 -31.22 20.99
N GLY A 297 21.21 -30.80 21.75
CA GLY A 297 21.10 -31.09 23.19
C GLY A 297 21.01 -32.59 23.47
N GLY A 298 20.22 -33.34 22.70
CA GLY A 298 20.18 -34.80 22.77
C GLY A 298 21.53 -35.46 22.44
N VAL A 299 22.19 -35.01 21.36
CA VAL A 299 23.52 -35.50 20.97
C VAL A 299 24.57 -35.17 22.03
N ARG A 300 24.56 -33.97 22.62
CA ARG A 300 25.45 -33.59 23.74
C ARG A 300 25.23 -34.48 24.97
N ALA A 301 23.98 -34.80 25.31
CA ALA A 301 23.66 -35.73 26.40
C ALA A 301 24.16 -37.16 26.13
N GLU A 302 24.05 -37.66 24.89
CA GLU A 302 24.68 -38.93 24.50
C GLU A 302 26.21 -38.86 24.56
N MET A 303 26.83 -37.78 24.08
CA MET A 303 28.28 -37.58 24.14
C MET A 303 28.80 -37.62 25.58
N ALA A 304 28.14 -36.92 26.50
CA ALA A 304 28.46 -36.97 27.93
C ALA A 304 28.36 -38.39 28.51
N TRP A 305 27.32 -39.16 28.13
CA TRP A 305 27.19 -40.57 28.53
C TRP A 305 28.35 -41.43 28.02
N TYR A 306 28.79 -41.23 26.77
CA TYR A 306 29.97 -41.91 26.23
C TYR A 306 31.28 -41.42 26.87
N TRP A 307 31.40 -40.15 27.24
CA TRP A 307 32.55 -39.62 27.97
C TRP A 307 32.71 -40.24 29.36
N ASP A 308 31.60 -40.37 30.11
CA ASP A 308 31.58 -41.09 31.39
C ASP A 308 31.94 -42.57 31.22
N ARG A 309 31.38 -43.24 30.19
CA ARG A 309 31.63 -44.66 29.90
C ARG A 309 33.06 -44.97 29.44
N CYS A 310 33.68 -44.06 28.72
CA CYS A 310 35.09 -44.13 28.33
C CYS A 310 36.04 -43.58 29.40
N PHE A 311 35.52 -43.11 30.55
CA PHE A 311 36.28 -42.48 31.64
C PHE A 311 37.18 -41.31 31.19
N LEU A 312 36.77 -40.54 30.18
CA LEU A 312 37.59 -39.44 29.62
C LEU A 312 37.76 -38.29 30.64
N SER A 313 38.95 -37.69 30.70
CA SER A 313 39.25 -36.58 31.62
C SER A 313 38.52 -35.29 31.23
N PRO A 314 38.27 -34.35 32.17
CA PRO A 314 37.68 -33.05 31.84
C PRO A 314 38.47 -32.27 30.78
N GLU A 315 39.79 -32.41 30.76
CA GLU A 315 40.69 -31.79 29.77
C GLU A 315 40.49 -32.40 28.37
N GLN A 316 40.29 -33.73 28.30
CA GLN A 316 39.98 -34.43 27.05
C GLN A 316 38.59 -34.06 26.52
N GLN A 317 37.61 -33.87 27.42
CA GLN A 317 36.26 -33.40 27.06
C GLN A 317 36.29 -31.95 26.52
N GLN A 318 37.04 -31.06 27.18
CA GLN A 318 37.26 -29.67 26.73
C GLN A 318 37.99 -29.56 25.37
N GLY A 319 38.66 -30.62 24.92
CA GLY A 319 39.26 -30.68 23.58
C GLY A 319 38.24 -30.56 22.44
N PHE A 320 36.96 -30.88 22.67
CA PHE A 320 35.88 -30.68 21.70
C PHE A 320 35.13 -29.36 21.95
N LEU A 321 35.78 -28.24 21.62
CA LEU A 321 35.26 -26.88 21.78
C LEU A 321 33.80 -26.66 21.28
N PRO A 322 33.32 -27.26 20.16
CA PRO A 322 31.94 -27.08 19.70
C PRO A 322 30.86 -27.52 20.70
N TYR A 323 31.19 -28.33 21.72
CA TYR A 323 30.27 -28.72 22.79
C TYR A 323 29.66 -27.52 23.55
N HIS A 324 30.35 -26.38 23.57
CA HIS A 324 29.98 -25.19 24.33
C HIS A 324 29.49 -24.01 23.46
N SER A 325 29.32 -24.19 22.15
CA SER A 325 28.69 -23.16 21.28
C SER A 325 27.17 -23.21 21.42
N ASP A 326 26.52 -22.04 21.39
CA ASP A 326 25.06 -21.89 21.33
C ASP A 326 24.59 -21.44 19.93
N ASP A 327 25.46 -21.55 18.92
CA ASP A 327 25.24 -21.15 17.53
C ASP A 327 24.63 -22.32 16.74
N PHE A 328 23.34 -22.61 16.97
CA PHE A 328 22.66 -23.81 16.50
C PHE A 328 22.41 -23.86 14.97
N THR A 329 23.48 -24.15 14.22
CA THR A 329 23.48 -24.34 12.75
C THR A 329 23.45 -25.83 12.35
N GLU A 330 23.13 -26.11 11.08
CA GLU A 330 23.27 -27.45 10.49
C GLU A 330 24.71 -27.97 10.57
N GLU A 331 25.71 -27.08 10.42
CA GLU A 331 27.12 -27.41 10.55
C GLU A 331 27.48 -27.85 11.98
N LEU A 332 26.98 -27.14 13.00
CA LEU A 332 27.18 -27.50 14.40
C LEU A 332 26.61 -28.91 14.68
N LEU A 333 25.42 -29.20 14.17
CA LEU A 333 24.79 -30.52 14.29
C LEU A 333 25.59 -31.62 13.56
N ALA A 334 26.09 -31.35 12.35
CA ALA A 334 26.91 -32.30 11.60
C ALA A 334 28.22 -32.64 12.34
N VAL A 335 28.90 -31.63 12.92
CA VAL A 335 30.13 -31.80 13.69
C VAL A 335 29.89 -32.59 14.98
N HIS A 336 28.78 -32.33 15.70
CA HIS A 336 28.39 -33.13 16.87
C HIS A 336 28.02 -34.58 16.49
N GLY A 337 27.32 -34.79 15.37
CA GLY A 337 26.98 -36.13 14.88
C GLY A 337 28.22 -36.96 14.50
N ALA A 338 29.22 -36.33 13.87
CA ALA A 338 30.50 -36.95 13.56
C ALA A 338 31.29 -37.32 14.83
N GLU A 339 31.37 -36.42 15.82
CA GLU A 339 32.06 -36.67 17.08
C GLU A 339 31.37 -37.76 17.92
N LEU A 340 30.03 -37.75 18.03
CA LEU A 340 29.29 -38.82 18.69
C LEU A 340 29.50 -40.17 17.98
N THR A 341 29.61 -40.17 16.64
CA THR A 341 29.93 -41.39 15.86
C THR A 341 31.35 -41.89 16.17
N ARG A 342 32.34 -41.00 16.26
CA ARG A 342 33.71 -41.32 16.66
C ARG A 342 33.77 -41.92 18.07
N LEU A 343 33.06 -41.32 19.03
CA LEU A 343 32.96 -41.80 20.41
C LEU A 343 32.27 -43.18 20.50
N LYS A 344 31.18 -43.39 19.75
CA LYS A 344 30.49 -44.69 19.65
C LYS A 344 31.39 -45.79 19.11
N GLN A 345 32.12 -45.51 18.02
CA GLN A 345 33.09 -46.45 17.44
C GLN A 345 34.23 -46.76 18.43
N HIS A 346 34.78 -45.74 19.09
CA HIS A 346 35.84 -45.91 20.08
C HIS A 346 35.39 -46.72 21.31
N TYR A 347 34.15 -46.52 21.79
CA TYR A 347 33.60 -47.29 22.91
C TYR A 347 33.40 -48.76 22.53
N GLU A 348 32.71 -49.06 21.42
CA GLU A 348 32.43 -50.45 21.04
C GLU A 348 33.72 -51.23 20.68
N ALA A 349 34.70 -50.60 20.05
CA ALA A 349 36.00 -51.21 19.74
C ALA A 349 36.77 -51.64 21.01
N HIS A 350 36.66 -50.89 22.10
CA HIS A 350 37.41 -51.12 23.34
C HIS A 350 36.50 -51.52 24.51
N ARG A 351 35.29 -51.97 24.22
CA ARG A 351 34.22 -52.18 25.20
C ARG A 351 34.60 -53.12 26.33
N GLU A 352 35.35 -54.19 26.04
CA GLU A 352 35.84 -55.11 27.08
C GLU A 352 36.74 -54.45 28.12
N LEU A 353 37.54 -53.45 27.73
CA LEU A 353 38.39 -52.68 28.64
C LEU A 353 37.53 -51.80 29.54
N PHE A 354 36.62 -51.00 28.97
CA PHE A 354 35.76 -50.10 29.72
C PHE A 354 34.79 -50.86 30.66
N ASP A 355 34.14 -51.93 30.18
CA ASP A 355 33.33 -52.82 31.01
C ASP A 355 34.18 -53.46 32.13
N GLY A 356 35.43 -53.79 31.84
CA GLY A 356 36.35 -54.40 32.79
C GLY A 356 36.81 -53.42 33.89
N VAL A 357 37.13 -52.17 33.53
CA VAL A 357 37.41 -51.06 34.46
C VAL A 357 36.19 -50.78 35.34
N GLN A 358 35.00 -50.69 34.75
CA GLN A 358 33.74 -50.51 35.50
C GLN A 358 33.51 -51.65 36.51
N ARG A 359 33.69 -52.91 36.09
CA ARG A 359 33.58 -54.08 36.99
C ARG A 359 34.61 -54.06 38.11
N TRP A 360 35.79 -53.48 37.89
CA TRP A 360 36.79 -53.26 38.94
C TRP A 360 36.34 -52.16 39.90
N GLU A 361 35.88 -51.00 39.42
CA GLU A 361 35.38 -49.92 40.30
C GLU A 361 34.19 -50.37 41.16
N ASP A 362 33.24 -51.10 40.58
CA ASP A 362 32.06 -51.61 41.31
C ASP A 362 32.46 -52.70 42.32
N GLY A 363 33.38 -53.59 41.95
CA GLY A 363 33.93 -54.60 42.85
C GLY A 363 34.73 -54.00 44.00
N TRP A 364 35.52 -52.95 43.74
CA TRP A 364 36.29 -52.19 44.73
C TRP A 364 35.37 -51.40 45.67
N ARG A 365 34.34 -50.74 45.13
CA ARG A 365 33.30 -50.05 45.91
C ARG A 365 32.58 -51.00 46.86
N LEU A 366 32.14 -52.16 46.34
CA LEU A 366 31.49 -53.20 47.14
C LEU A 366 32.44 -53.78 48.20
N PHE A 367 33.73 -53.94 47.88
CA PHE A 367 34.75 -54.34 48.85
C PHE A 367 34.89 -53.31 49.98
N LEU A 368 35.00 -52.01 49.67
CA LEU A 368 35.07 -50.94 50.67
C LEU A 368 33.78 -50.80 51.50
N GLU A 369 32.61 -51.08 50.92
CA GLU A 369 31.37 -51.18 51.68
C GLU A 369 31.37 -52.35 52.67
N LEU A 370 31.84 -53.53 52.25
CA LEU A 370 31.94 -54.71 53.11
C LEU A 370 32.99 -54.50 54.21
N GLU A 371 34.10 -53.79 53.92
CA GLU A 371 35.07 -53.35 54.93
C GLU A 371 34.45 -52.41 55.98
N LYS A 372 33.67 -51.40 55.55
CA LYS A 372 32.96 -50.49 56.46
C LYS A 372 31.93 -51.23 57.31
N LYS A 373 31.13 -52.10 56.69
CA LYS A 373 30.16 -52.99 57.37
C LYS A 373 30.86 -53.95 58.35
N ALA A 374 32.09 -54.39 58.06
CA ALA A 374 32.88 -55.26 58.94
C ALA A 374 33.48 -54.54 60.17
N THR A 375 33.74 -53.23 60.07
CA THR A 375 34.25 -52.39 61.18
C THR A 375 33.14 -51.97 62.17
N ASP A 376 31.86 -51.99 61.78
CA ASP A 376 30.72 -51.54 62.58
C ASP A 376 30.47 -52.40 63.85
N PRO A 377 30.51 -51.83 65.07
CA PRO A 377 30.20 -52.57 66.31
C PRO A 377 28.78 -53.14 66.39
N SER A 378 27.80 -52.57 65.67
CA SER A 378 26.40 -52.99 65.67
C SER A 378 26.12 -54.23 64.79
N ARG A 379 27.08 -54.62 63.94
CA ARG A 379 27.01 -55.69 62.93
C ARG A 379 26.49 -57.03 63.48
N PHE A 380 26.77 -57.34 64.75
CA PHE A 380 26.42 -58.60 65.42
C PHE A 380 24.91 -58.81 65.70
N THR A 381 24.07 -57.81 65.43
CA THR A 381 22.60 -57.91 65.56
C THR A 381 21.93 -58.78 64.48
N ASN A 382 22.65 -59.13 63.41
CA ASN A 382 22.11 -59.86 62.25
C ASN A 382 21.92 -61.38 62.48
N ARG A 383 20.68 -61.80 62.77
CA ARG A 383 20.26 -63.21 62.64
C ARG A 383 20.26 -63.66 61.17
N GLY A 384 20.53 -64.95 60.92
CA GLY A 384 20.37 -65.57 59.60
C GLY A 384 21.65 -65.77 58.77
N GLY A 385 22.83 -65.60 59.37
CA GLY A 385 24.12 -65.97 58.73
C GLY A 385 24.62 -65.00 57.66
N ASN A 386 24.06 -63.79 57.55
CA ASN A 386 24.50 -62.80 56.57
C ASN A 386 25.99 -62.43 56.74
N LEU A 387 26.46 -62.35 57.99
CA LEU A 387 27.85 -62.13 58.36
C LEU A 387 28.85 -63.02 57.60
N LEU A 388 28.51 -64.30 57.43
CA LEU A 388 29.34 -65.28 56.73
C LEU A 388 29.24 -65.15 55.20
N LYS A 389 28.11 -64.65 54.68
CA LYS A 389 27.96 -64.33 53.25
C LYS A 389 28.75 -63.08 52.88
N GLU A 390 28.67 -62.02 53.69
CA GLU A 390 29.47 -60.80 53.59
C GLU A 390 30.97 -61.13 53.62
N GLU A 391 31.41 -61.90 54.62
CA GLU A 391 32.83 -62.24 54.76
C GLU A 391 33.29 -63.15 53.62
N LYS A 392 32.46 -64.10 53.18
CA LYS A 392 32.76 -64.89 51.97
C LYS A 392 32.91 -63.98 50.75
N GLN A 393 31.93 -63.11 50.48
CA GLN A 393 31.96 -62.16 49.36
C GLN A 393 33.21 -61.26 49.41
N ARG A 394 33.58 -60.76 50.59
CA ARG A 394 34.83 -60.01 50.81
C ARG A 394 36.07 -60.86 50.48
N THR A 395 36.17 -62.10 50.96
CA THR A 395 37.30 -62.98 50.62
C THR A 395 37.31 -63.43 49.15
N ASP A 396 36.17 -63.46 48.47
CA ASP A 396 36.09 -63.79 47.05
C ASP A 396 36.44 -62.56 46.19
N LEU A 397 36.02 -61.35 46.59
CA LEU A 397 36.47 -60.07 46.00
C LEU A 397 37.99 -59.88 46.15
N LEU A 398 38.56 -60.13 47.33
CA LEU A 398 40.02 -60.13 47.56
C LEU A 398 40.79 -61.10 46.66
N LYS A 399 40.13 -62.13 46.10
CA LYS A 399 40.72 -63.09 45.15
C LYS A 399 40.37 -62.77 43.69
N SER A 400 39.32 -62.01 43.42
CA SER A 400 38.88 -61.67 42.06
C SER A 400 39.42 -60.33 41.58
N LEU A 401 39.57 -59.33 42.46
CA LEU A 401 40.10 -58.01 42.11
C LEU A 401 41.54 -58.12 41.56
N PRO A 402 42.53 -58.75 42.23
CA PRO A 402 43.86 -58.94 41.65
C PRO A 402 43.91 -59.77 40.36
N LYS A 403 42.92 -60.63 40.11
CA LYS A 403 42.80 -61.39 38.86
C LYS A 403 42.24 -60.53 37.73
N LEU A 404 41.29 -59.67 38.05
CA LEU A 404 40.73 -58.69 37.12
C LEU A 404 41.78 -57.62 36.78
N GLU A 405 42.49 -57.09 37.77
CA GLU A 405 43.65 -56.19 37.61
C GLU A 405 44.70 -56.81 36.68
N LYS A 406 45.08 -58.08 36.87
CA LYS A 406 46.01 -58.77 35.97
C LYS A 406 45.45 -59.01 34.56
N LYS A 407 44.13 -59.27 34.39
CA LYS A 407 43.51 -59.35 33.05
C LYS A 407 43.55 -57.99 32.37
N LEU A 408 43.13 -56.94 33.08
CA LEU A 408 43.09 -55.57 32.59
C LEU A 408 44.47 -55.08 32.19
N LYS A 409 45.50 -55.29 33.02
CA LYS A 409 46.89 -55.01 32.67
C LYS A 409 47.28 -55.59 31.32
N GLY A 410 47.07 -56.89 31.10
CA GLY A 410 47.41 -57.53 29.83
C GLY A 410 46.58 -57.08 28.63
N GLN A 411 45.34 -56.61 28.83
CA GLN A 411 44.53 -56.02 27.75
C GLN A 411 44.92 -54.56 27.47
N MET A 412 45.34 -53.80 28.49
CA MET A 412 45.83 -52.43 28.36
C MET A 412 47.20 -52.39 27.69
N GLU A 413 48.14 -53.24 28.11
CA GLU A 413 49.47 -53.34 27.49
C GLU A 413 49.38 -53.62 25.98
N VAL A 414 48.41 -54.43 25.53
CA VAL A 414 48.13 -54.66 24.09
C VAL A 414 47.53 -53.43 23.43
N TRP A 415 46.54 -52.78 24.06
CA TRP A 415 45.91 -51.57 23.54
C TRP A 415 46.89 -50.40 23.38
N GLU A 416 47.80 -50.20 24.33
CA GLU A 416 48.82 -49.15 24.30
C GLU A 416 49.82 -49.39 23.14
N GLN A 417 50.13 -50.67 22.83
CA GLN A 417 50.92 -51.05 21.66
C GLN A 417 50.16 -50.86 20.34
N GLU A 418 48.84 -51.08 20.31
CA GLU A 418 48.00 -50.91 19.11
C GLU A 418 47.70 -49.43 18.81
N GLN A 419 47.52 -48.59 19.83
CA GLN A 419 47.16 -47.16 19.68
C GLN A 419 48.36 -46.21 19.80
N GLY A 420 49.51 -46.68 20.30
CA GLY A 420 50.72 -45.87 20.49
C GLY A 420 50.57 -44.75 21.54
N ARG A 421 49.70 -44.95 22.53
CA ARG A 421 49.35 -43.97 23.58
C ARG A 421 48.93 -44.69 24.86
N ASP A 422 49.19 -44.08 26.01
CA ASP A 422 48.88 -44.62 27.35
C ASP A 422 47.36 -44.71 27.61
N PHE A 423 46.90 -45.75 28.32
CA PHE A 423 45.50 -45.94 28.68
C PHE A 423 45.11 -45.16 29.95
N LEU A 424 44.60 -43.94 29.74
CA LEU A 424 44.21 -43.02 30.81
C LEU A 424 42.73 -43.16 31.22
N VAL A 425 42.51 -43.41 32.51
CA VAL A 425 41.20 -43.42 33.18
C VAL A 425 41.10 -42.17 34.06
N ARG A 426 40.16 -41.28 33.75
CA ARG A 426 39.99 -39.95 34.35
C ARG A 426 41.27 -39.09 34.37
N GLY A 427 42.14 -39.28 33.37
CA GLY A 427 43.41 -38.57 33.22
C GLY A 427 44.61 -39.21 33.93
N GLN A 428 44.46 -40.40 34.52
CA GLN A 428 45.55 -41.14 35.19
C GLN A 428 45.67 -42.54 34.60
N HIS A 429 46.88 -43.11 34.53
CA HIS A 429 47.04 -44.48 34.04
C HIS A 429 46.38 -45.47 35.02
N PHE A 430 45.51 -46.36 34.51
CA PHE A 430 44.59 -47.15 35.34
C PHE A 430 45.29 -47.92 36.47
N LEU A 431 46.46 -48.52 36.21
CA LEU A 431 47.17 -49.29 37.24
C LEU A 431 47.73 -48.43 38.38
N GLN A 432 48.08 -47.16 38.10
CA GLN A 432 48.49 -46.21 39.15
C GLN A 432 47.31 -45.86 40.04
N PHE A 433 46.15 -45.57 39.45
CA PHE A 433 44.91 -45.32 40.19
C PHE A 433 44.49 -46.52 41.07
N VAL A 434 44.60 -47.74 40.55
CA VAL A 434 44.38 -49.00 41.29
C VAL A 434 45.34 -49.13 42.47
N GLU A 435 46.65 -48.92 42.25
CA GLU A 435 47.67 -49.01 43.29
C GLU A 435 47.43 -47.97 44.38
N GLU A 436 47.16 -46.71 44.00
CA GLU A 436 46.75 -45.64 44.92
C GLU A 436 45.51 -46.00 45.73
N GLN A 437 44.48 -46.63 45.14
CA GLN A 437 43.32 -47.08 45.92
C GLN A 437 43.71 -48.12 46.96
N TRP A 438 44.54 -49.10 46.59
CA TRP A 438 45.07 -50.10 47.52
C TRP A 438 45.96 -49.48 48.61
N GLU A 439 46.70 -48.41 48.32
CA GLU A 439 47.53 -47.68 49.29
C GLU A 439 46.73 -46.80 50.25
N ARG A 440 45.73 -46.08 49.73
CA ARG A 440 44.76 -45.34 50.55
C ARG A 440 44.04 -46.31 51.50
N HIS A 441 43.61 -47.47 51.03
CA HIS A 441 43.02 -48.49 51.92
C HIS A 441 44.01 -49.07 52.95
N ARG A 442 45.26 -49.36 52.55
CA ARG A 442 46.32 -49.82 53.48
C ARG A 442 46.56 -48.79 54.59
N THR A 443 46.80 -47.53 54.22
CA THR A 443 47.07 -46.43 55.16
C THR A 443 45.86 -46.06 56.02
N GLU A 444 44.63 -46.11 55.49
CA GLU A 444 43.42 -45.95 56.31
C GLU A 444 43.27 -47.06 57.35
N LYS A 445 43.54 -48.33 57.00
CA LYS A 445 43.55 -49.44 57.96
C LYS A 445 44.68 -49.34 58.98
N GLU A 446 45.80 -48.72 58.64
CA GLU A 446 46.89 -48.44 59.60
C GLU A 446 46.56 -47.28 60.52
N ARG A 447 45.95 -46.20 60.01
CA ARG A 447 45.35 -45.14 60.83
C ARG A 447 44.28 -45.70 61.78
N GLU A 448 43.40 -46.58 61.30
CA GLU A 448 42.36 -47.25 62.10
C GLU A 448 42.96 -48.13 63.21
N LYS A 449 44.06 -48.85 62.94
CA LYS A 449 44.83 -49.60 63.95
C LYS A 449 45.48 -48.67 64.97
N LEU A 450 46.13 -47.59 64.52
CA LEU A 450 46.82 -46.63 65.39
C LEU A 450 45.83 -45.84 66.25
N GLU A 451 44.67 -45.46 65.72
CA GLU A 451 43.60 -44.82 66.46
C GLU A 451 42.99 -45.78 67.51
N ARG A 452 42.79 -47.06 67.17
CA ARG A 452 42.44 -48.10 68.16
C ARG A 452 43.51 -48.25 69.24
N HIS A 453 44.79 -48.18 68.88
CA HIS A 453 45.90 -48.25 69.84
C HIS A 453 45.95 -47.01 70.75
N LEU A 454 45.79 -45.81 70.20
CA LEU A 454 45.73 -44.55 70.95
C LEU A 454 44.49 -44.47 71.85
N LYS A 455 43.33 -44.94 71.38
CA LYS A 455 42.13 -45.08 72.23
C LYS A 455 42.36 -46.08 73.36
N LYS A 456 43.05 -47.20 73.10
CA LYS A 456 43.44 -48.16 74.15
C LYS A 456 44.51 -47.61 75.11
N SER A 457 45.42 -46.77 74.65
CA SER A 457 46.41 -46.07 75.48
C SER A 457 45.71 -45.06 76.40
N ARG A 458 44.86 -44.19 75.83
CA ARG A 458 44.06 -43.24 76.61
C ARG A 458 43.13 -43.93 77.60
N GLN A 459 42.49 -45.03 77.20
CA GLN A 459 41.70 -45.87 78.12
C GLN A 459 42.56 -46.38 79.29
N MET A 460 43.80 -46.81 79.02
CA MET A 460 44.75 -47.26 80.05
C MET A 460 45.26 -46.11 80.93
N GLU A 461 45.49 -44.92 80.36
CA GLU A 461 45.87 -43.70 81.06
C GLU A 461 44.71 -43.20 81.97
N GLU A 462 43.47 -43.23 81.49
CA GLU A 462 42.25 -42.96 82.26
C GLU A 462 42.04 -44.00 83.37
N ASP A 463 42.19 -45.29 83.08
CA ASP A 463 42.11 -46.39 84.05
C ASP A 463 43.23 -46.33 85.11
N MET A 464 44.37 -45.68 84.82
CA MET A 464 45.43 -45.40 85.80
C MET A 464 45.20 -44.11 86.59
N LEU A 465 44.64 -43.06 85.97
CA LEU A 465 44.43 -41.75 86.59
C LEU A 465 43.20 -41.71 87.52
N TYR A 466 42.13 -42.41 87.15
CA TYR A 466 40.88 -42.49 87.93
C TYR A 466 40.66 -43.84 88.63
N GLY A 467 41.53 -44.83 88.35
CA GLY A 467 41.43 -46.19 88.87
C GLY A 467 40.47 -47.06 88.05
N THR A 468 40.91 -48.28 87.75
CA THR A 468 40.19 -49.19 86.86
C THR A 468 38.81 -49.56 87.41
N ALA A 469 37.74 -49.24 86.69
CA ALA A 469 36.38 -49.51 87.12
C ALA A 469 36.10 -51.03 87.20
N VAL A 470 36.09 -51.59 88.42
CA VAL A 470 36.02 -53.03 88.68
C VAL A 470 34.68 -53.63 88.21
N ARG A 471 34.65 -54.14 86.97
CA ARG A 471 33.52 -54.92 86.45
C ARG A 471 33.58 -56.36 86.96
N THR A 472 32.84 -56.61 88.03
CA THR A 472 32.68 -57.93 88.67
C THR A 472 32.09 -58.98 87.71
N PRO A 473 32.69 -60.18 87.57
CA PRO A 473 32.09 -61.28 86.82
C PRO A 473 30.92 -61.88 87.61
N SER A 474 29.69 -61.74 87.10
CA SER A 474 28.49 -62.19 87.80
C SER A 474 28.40 -63.73 87.87
N LYS A 475 28.12 -64.25 89.06
CA LYS A 475 28.02 -65.69 89.34
C LYS A 475 26.74 -66.30 88.74
N ARG A 476 26.88 -67.46 88.10
CA ARG A 476 25.99 -68.60 88.37
C ARG A 476 26.73 -69.94 88.25
N ARG A 477 27.05 -70.54 89.39
CA ARG A 477 27.35 -71.98 89.51
C ARG A 477 26.06 -72.71 89.91
N GLN A 478 25.86 -73.92 89.39
CA GLN A 478 25.44 -75.07 90.21
C GLN A 478 26.25 -76.30 89.77
N PRO A 479 26.68 -77.19 90.69
CA PRO A 479 27.46 -78.38 90.38
C PRO A 479 26.66 -79.71 90.49
N GLY A 480 27.18 -80.76 89.86
CA GLY A 480 26.63 -82.11 89.82
C GLY A 480 26.46 -82.58 88.35
N ILE A 481 26.80 -83.81 87.95
CA ILE A 481 27.18 -85.03 88.69
C ILE A 481 28.58 -85.51 88.28
N THR A 482 29.26 -86.25 89.17
CA THR A 482 30.62 -86.79 88.98
C THR A 482 30.65 -88.23 88.46
N THR A 483 31.57 -88.53 87.54
CA THR A 483 32.27 -89.84 87.49
C THR A 483 33.73 -89.64 87.03
N PRO A 484 34.73 -90.35 87.59
CA PRO A 484 36.14 -89.99 87.41
C PRO A 484 36.94 -90.92 86.49
N GLY A 485 38.03 -90.38 85.95
CA GLY A 485 39.32 -91.10 85.96
C GLY A 485 39.72 -91.91 84.73
N LYS A 486 40.63 -91.32 83.94
CA LYS A 486 42.02 -91.83 83.86
C LYS A 486 42.98 -90.71 83.49
N THR A 487 44.20 -90.78 84.01
CA THR A 487 45.17 -89.67 84.03
C THR A 487 46.42 -89.97 83.20
N ARG A 488 47.17 -88.91 82.90
CA ARG A 488 48.64 -88.88 82.79
C ARG A 488 49.28 -89.43 81.50
N LYS A 489 49.71 -88.50 80.64
CA LYS A 489 51.15 -88.18 80.54
C LYS A 489 51.37 -86.71 80.13
N LEU A 490 52.55 -86.18 80.44
CA LEU A 490 53.02 -84.84 80.08
C LEU A 490 54.16 -84.95 79.04
N THR A 491 54.43 -83.84 78.35
CA THR A 491 55.38 -83.52 77.25
C THR A 491 54.76 -83.46 75.84
N GLY A 492 55.08 -82.48 74.98
CA GLY A 492 55.79 -81.21 75.24
C GLY A 492 56.28 -80.48 73.97
N ALA A 493 56.19 -79.14 73.97
CA ALA A 493 56.84 -78.18 73.05
C ALA A 493 56.43 -78.14 71.55
N CYS A 494 56.94 -77.07 70.89
CA CYS A 494 57.03 -76.70 69.46
C CYS A 494 55.79 -76.59 68.53
N SER A 495 55.50 -75.32 68.17
CA SER A 495 55.53 -74.78 66.80
C SER A 495 54.74 -75.42 65.64
N SER A 496 53.55 -74.87 65.41
CA SER A 496 53.04 -74.37 64.11
C SER A 496 53.63 -74.88 62.78
N SER A 497 52.79 -75.47 61.91
CA SER A 497 52.51 -74.92 60.57
C SER A 497 51.35 -75.62 59.83
N ASN A 498 50.80 -74.87 58.85
CA ASN A 498 49.83 -75.20 57.78
C ASN A 498 49.59 -76.70 57.48
N THR A 499 48.36 -77.16 57.30
CA THR A 499 47.56 -76.92 56.06
C THR A 499 46.12 -77.44 56.21
N ALA A 500 45.19 -77.00 55.35
CA ALA A 500 43.86 -77.56 55.22
C ALA A 500 43.42 -77.58 53.75
N SER A 501 42.86 -78.71 53.29
CA SER A 501 42.33 -78.93 51.93
C SER A 501 41.24 -80.02 51.97
N ASN A 502 40.36 -80.01 50.96
CA ASN A 502 39.30 -81.00 50.68
C ASN A 502 38.10 -81.00 51.67
N ALA A 503 36.84 -81.21 51.23
CA ALA A 503 36.30 -81.20 49.86
C ALA A 503 34.79 -80.89 49.78
N THR A 504 34.40 -80.50 48.57
CA THR A 504 33.08 -80.51 47.90
C THR A 504 32.08 -81.60 48.33
N LEU A 505 30.76 -81.28 48.36
CA LEU A 505 29.68 -81.90 47.54
C LEU A 505 28.22 -81.69 48.07
N ARG A 506 27.29 -81.34 47.15
CA ARG A 506 25.84 -81.73 47.11
C ARG A 506 24.93 -81.25 48.28
N SER A 507 23.58 -81.21 48.20
CA SER A 507 22.61 -81.33 47.09
C SER A 507 21.34 -80.47 47.30
N THR A 508 20.51 -80.39 46.26
CA THR A 508 19.11 -79.91 46.09
C THR A 508 18.08 -80.13 47.23
N CYS A 509 17.05 -79.24 47.29
CA CYS A 509 15.61 -79.63 47.31
C CYS A 509 14.63 -78.46 47.00
N ARG A 510 13.31 -78.73 46.85
CA ARG A 510 12.25 -77.84 46.27
C ARG A 510 11.03 -77.65 47.20
N ALA A 511 10.39 -76.47 47.18
CA ALA A 511 8.94 -76.16 47.33
C ALA A 511 8.76 -74.62 47.23
N LEU A 512 7.75 -73.94 46.64
CA LEU A 512 6.37 -74.16 46.16
C LEU A 512 5.21 -73.60 47.06
N CYS A 513 4.81 -72.35 46.77
CA CYS A 513 3.42 -71.80 46.81
C CYS A 513 2.67 -71.72 48.16
N PRO A 514 1.48 -71.03 48.28
CA PRO A 514 0.66 -70.25 47.32
C PRO A 514 0.59 -68.73 47.74
N LEU A 515 -0.43 -67.84 47.56
CA LEU A 515 -1.82 -67.88 47.05
C LEU A 515 -2.27 -66.52 46.38
N LEU A 516 -3.40 -65.90 46.80
CA LEU A 516 -4.26 -64.91 46.12
C LEU A 516 -5.00 -64.02 47.20
N SER A 517 -5.93 -63.05 46.97
CA SER A 517 -6.74 -62.62 45.80
C SER A 517 -7.48 -61.26 46.02
N ALA A 518 -7.82 -60.54 44.92
CA ALA A 518 -9.05 -59.75 44.63
C ALA A 518 -9.60 -58.63 45.59
N SER A 519 -10.72 -57.93 45.27
CA SER A 519 -11.01 -56.94 44.19
C SER A 519 -12.41 -56.27 44.38
N LYS A 520 -12.66 -55.07 43.77
CA LYS A 520 -13.96 -54.46 43.27
C LYS A 520 -14.05 -52.93 43.41
N ALA A 521 -15.07 -52.32 42.77
CA ALA A 521 -15.38 -50.87 42.70
C ALA A 521 -16.91 -50.63 42.61
N LEU A 522 -17.40 -49.37 42.70
CA LEU A 522 -18.56 -48.82 41.94
C LEU A 522 -18.84 -47.30 42.20
N SER A 523 -19.91 -46.74 41.60
CA SER A 523 -20.10 -45.30 41.25
C SER A 523 -21.42 -44.65 41.74
N ALA A 524 -21.47 -43.30 41.78
CA ALA A 524 -22.66 -42.43 41.83
C ALA A 524 -22.30 -40.97 41.46
N ARG A 525 -23.20 -39.99 41.19
CA ARG A 525 -24.39 -39.90 40.29
C ARG A 525 -24.72 -38.38 40.09
N THR A 526 -25.44 -37.98 39.03
CA THR A 526 -25.67 -36.57 38.58
C THR A 526 -26.87 -35.86 39.28
N PRO A 527 -27.12 -34.53 39.09
CA PRO A 527 -28.09 -34.10 38.04
C PRO A 527 -27.98 -32.66 37.41
N SER A 528 -28.69 -32.50 36.28
CA SER A 528 -29.43 -31.30 35.75
C SER A 528 -28.76 -30.04 35.12
N ARG A 529 -29.34 -29.64 33.98
CA ARG A 529 -29.30 -28.37 33.19
C ARG A 529 -30.62 -27.55 33.49
N PRO A 530 -30.97 -26.34 32.94
CA PRO A 530 -30.80 -25.91 31.53
C PRO A 530 -30.72 -24.37 31.19
N ALA A 531 -30.75 -24.06 29.88
CA ALA A 531 -31.42 -22.91 29.21
C ALA A 531 -30.70 -21.55 28.89
N ARG A 532 -31.24 -20.92 27.82
CA ARG A 532 -30.92 -19.67 27.05
C ARG A 532 -32.15 -19.45 26.10
N PRO A 533 -32.48 -18.29 25.46
CA PRO A 533 -32.12 -16.86 25.58
C PRO A 533 -33.32 -16.02 26.12
N PRO A 534 -33.45 -14.69 25.85
CA PRO A 534 -34.39 -14.26 24.77
C PRO A 534 -34.11 -12.89 24.04
N ARG A 535 -34.94 -12.62 23.02
CA ARG A 535 -35.41 -11.35 22.37
C ARG A 535 -36.92 -11.59 21.98
N PRO A 536 -37.75 -10.68 21.38
CA PRO A 536 -37.66 -9.24 21.07
C PRO A 536 -38.93 -8.40 21.47
N GLY A 537 -39.05 -7.13 21.00
CA GLY A 537 -40.22 -6.22 20.99
C GLY A 537 -39.76 -4.79 20.59
N LEU A 538 -40.38 -3.94 19.74
CA LEU A 538 -41.75 -3.72 19.21
C LEU A 538 -42.74 -3.14 20.26
N LEU A 539 -43.53 -2.07 20.05
CA LEU A 539 -43.94 -1.29 18.85
C LEU A 539 -44.40 0.15 19.25
N GLU A 540 -44.27 1.16 18.36
CA GLU A 540 -45.05 2.45 18.17
C GLU A 540 -44.11 3.60 17.71
N ARG A 541 -44.36 4.56 16.80
CA ARG A 541 -45.46 5.01 15.88
C ARG A 541 -46.10 6.37 16.22
N ASN A 542 -45.71 7.44 15.49
CA ASN A 542 -46.54 8.54 14.90
C ASN A 542 -45.61 9.65 14.33
N LYS A 543 -45.80 10.19 13.10
CA LYS A 543 -46.66 11.33 12.65
C LYS A 543 -46.31 12.66 13.36
N GLU A 544 -46.27 13.86 12.74
CA GLU A 544 -46.47 14.42 11.37
C GLU A 544 -45.93 15.90 11.39
N ASN A 545 -45.88 16.80 10.38
CA ASN A 545 -46.33 16.98 8.97
C ASN A 545 -45.32 17.97 8.28
N LEU A 546 -44.97 17.93 6.98
CA LEU A 546 -45.70 18.33 5.73
C LEU A 546 -45.78 19.86 5.46
N ALA A 547 -44.88 20.37 4.59
CA ALA A 547 -44.97 21.56 3.73
C ALA A 547 -43.80 21.46 2.69
N HIS A 548 -43.88 21.62 1.36
CA HIS A 548 -44.78 22.27 0.40
C HIS A 548 -44.78 23.81 0.37
N LEU A 549 -43.92 24.37 -0.51
CA LEU A 549 -44.06 25.57 -1.37
C LEU A 549 -42.88 25.47 -2.38
N SER A 550 -42.96 25.55 -3.72
CA SER A 550 -43.93 26.08 -4.69
C SER A 550 -43.90 27.62 -4.80
N GLY A 551 -43.48 28.13 -5.96
CA GLY A 551 -43.21 29.56 -6.25
C GLY A 551 -41.87 29.71 -7.00
N THR A 552 -41.78 29.56 -8.32
CA THR A 552 -42.37 30.39 -9.40
C THR A 552 -41.76 31.80 -9.43
N GLY A 553 -40.87 32.07 -10.41
CA GLY A 553 -40.22 33.38 -10.54
C GLY A 553 -39.31 33.52 -11.77
N VAL A 554 -39.88 34.12 -12.82
CA VAL A 554 -39.23 34.91 -13.89
C VAL A 554 -37.96 35.63 -13.36
N GLY A 555 -36.78 35.64 -14.01
CA GLY A 555 -36.46 35.49 -15.43
C GLY A 555 -36.12 36.86 -16.05
N GLY A 556 -34.85 37.21 -16.25
CA GLY A 556 -34.51 38.46 -16.96
C GLY A 556 -33.12 39.06 -16.75
N THR A 557 -32.17 38.68 -17.61
CA THR A 557 -31.05 39.52 -18.07
C THR A 557 -30.71 39.12 -19.53
N PRO A 558 -30.01 39.97 -20.32
CA PRO A 558 -29.74 41.40 -20.14
C PRO A 558 -30.46 42.28 -21.19
N ARG A 559 -30.86 43.50 -20.82
CA ARG A 559 -31.34 44.50 -21.80
C ARG A 559 -30.24 45.51 -22.12
N SER A 560 -29.45 45.21 -23.16
CA SER A 560 -28.49 46.18 -23.72
C SER A 560 -29.25 47.36 -24.37
N PRO A 561 -28.83 48.63 -24.13
CA PRO A 561 -29.41 49.78 -24.81
C PRO A 561 -28.81 49.94 -26.22
N SER A 562 -29.57 49.59 -27.25
CA SER A 562 -29.19 49.80 -28.65
C SER A 562 -29.14 51.29 -29.01
N THR A 563 -28.00 51.74 -29.55
CA THR A 563 -27.78 53.11 -30.04
C THR A 563 -28.76 53.47 -31.17
N PRO A 564 -29.40 54.67 -31.16
CA PRO A 564 -30.36 55.04 -32.19
C PRO A 564 -29.68 55.58 -33.46
N GLN A 565 -29.22 54.70 -34.36
CA GLN A 565 -28.97 55.11 -35.74
C GLN A 565 -30.30 55.38 -36.46
N ARG A 566 -30.44 56.58 -37.01
CA ARG A 566 -31.60 57.00 -37.80
C ARG A 566 -31.53 56.39 -39.21
N ASN A 567 -32.09 55.20 -39.38
CA ASN A 567 -32.35 54.68 -40.72
C ASN A 567 -33.41 55.56 -41.40
N VAL A 568 -32.98 56.38 -42.37
CA VAL A 568 -33.88 57.24 -43.15
C VAL A 568 -34.69 56.36 -44.10
N SER A 569 -35.93 56.05 -43.72
CA SER A 569 -36.85 55.28 -44.55
C SER A 569 -37.14 56.00 -45.86
N ILE A 570 -37.24 55.24 -46.95
CA ILE A 570 -37.56 55.73 -48.31
C ILE A 570 -38.92 56.48 -48.33
N HIS A 571 -39.83 56.20 -47.39
CA HIS A 571 -41.08 56.95 -47.24
C HIS A 571 -40.90 58.45 -46.95
N SER A 572 -39.73 58.90 -46.45
CA SER A 572 -39.44 60.33 -46.27
C SER A 572 -38.98 61.06 -47.55
N VAL A 573 -38.75 60.34 -48.65
CA VAL A 573 -38.25 60.92 -49.91
C VAL A 573 -39.38 61.42 -50.82
N ALA A 574 -40.64 61.03 -50.56
CA ALA A 574 -41.79 61.28 -51.43
C ALA A 574 -42.83 62.25 -50.82
N SER A 575 -42.40 63.27 -50.06
CA SER A 575 -43.29 64.22 -49.37
C SER A 575 -43.15 65.70 -49.79
N THR A 576 -42.25 66.01 -50.73
CA THR A 576 -41.91 67.35 -51.23
C THR A 576 -42.96 67.93 -52.19
N TYR A 577 -44.20 68.04 -51.70
CA TYR A 577 -45.24 68.92 -52.27
C TYR A 577 -46.29 69.34 -51.22
N SER A 578 -46.37 68.64 -50.09
CA SER A 578 -47.38 68.88 -49.05
C SER A 578 -47.15 70.16 -48.23
N GLU A 579 -45.91 70.68 -48.19
CA GLU A 579 -45.59 71.87 -47.39
C GLU A 579 -45.95 73.16 -48.15
N PHE A 580 -45.62 73.26 -49.44
CA PHE A 580 -46.06 74.37 -50.28
C PHE A 580 -47.60 74.46 -50.40
N ALA A 581 -48.29 73.33 -50.53
CA ALA A 581 -49.74 73.28 -50.51
C ALA A 581 -50.34 73.79 -49.17
N ARG A 582 -49.65 73.56 -48.05
CA ARG A 582 -50.04 74.11 -46.74
C ARG A 582 -49.82 75.62 -46.64
N GLU A 583 -48.75 76.15 -47.24
CA GLU A 583 -48.46 77.60 -47.24
C GLU A 583 -49.55 78.39 -47.97
N LEU A 584 -49.93 77.98 -49.18
CA LEU A 584 -50.98 78.63 -49.96
C LEU A 584 -52.32 78.69 -49.20
N SER A 585 -52.65 77.65 -48.43
CA SER A 585 -53.89 77.61 -47.64
C SER A 585 -54.00 78.67 -46.53
N LYS A 586 -52.86 79.18 -46.03
CA LYS A 586 -52.82 80.17 -44.93
C LYS A 586 -53.17 81.60 -45.38
N VAL A 587 -53.01 81.92 -46.66
CA VAL A 587 -53.19 83.28 -47.21
C VAL A 587 -54.68 83.64 -47.42
N SER A 588 -55.59 82.66 -47.35
CA SER A 588 -57.00 82.78 -47.76
C SER A 588 -57.97 83.41 -46.74
N VAL A 589 -57.51 84.09 -45.67
CA VAL A 589 -58.39 84.64 -44.62
C VAL A 589 -58.29 86.17 -44.55
N CYS A 590 -59.22 86.84 -45.23
CA CYS A 590 -59.40 88.29 -45.15
C CYS A 590 -60.67 88.63 -44.36
N LYS A 591 -60.65 89.69 -43.53
CA LYS A 591 -61.81 90.19 -42.78
C LYS A 591 -62.23 91.57 -43.28
N THR A 592 -63.54 91.84 -43.29
CA THR A 592 -64.16 92.97 -44.00
C THR A 592 -64.93 93.94 -43.09
N GLY A 593 -64.65 95.25 -43.22
CA GLY A 593 -65.56 96.35 -42.83
C GLY A 593 -65.57 96.79 -41.35
N VAL A 594 -66.16 97.96 -40.98
CA VAL A 594 -66.82 98.97 -41.85
C VAL A 594 -66.98 100.36 -41.16
N LEU A 595 -66.81 101.46 -41.94
CA LEU A 595 -67.34 102.86 -41.81
C LEU A 595 -66.85 103.92 -40.78
N ASN A 596 -66.89 105.19 -41.27
CA ASN A 596 -67.16 106.51 -40.62
C ASN A 596 -66.05 107.44 -40.01
N SER A 597 -65.36 108.15 -40.91
CA SER A 597 -65.35 109.63 -41.11
C SER A 597 -65.05 110.69 -40.00
N THR A 598 -64.15 111.62 -40.37
CA THR A 598 -64.11 113.11 -40.17
C THR A 598 -63.19 113.76 -39.10
N ALA A 599 -62.28 114.63 -39.58
CA ALA A 599 -61.56 115.73 -38.87
C ALA A 599 -60.59 115.37 -37.71
N THR A 600 -59.57 116.17 -37.37
CA THR A 600 -59.23 117.57 -37.75
C THR A 600 -57.71 117.78 -37.91
N GLN A 601 -57.30 118.78 -38.70
CA GLN A 601 -55.96 119.40 -38.71
C GLN A 601 -55.84 120.49 -37.61
N PRO A 602 -54.68 121.13 -37.31
CA PRO A 602 -53.46 121.36 -38.13
C PRO A 602 -52.47 120.19 -38.23
#